data_AF-A0A954MES8-F1
#
_entry.id   AF-A0A954MES8-F1
#
_cell.length_a   1.000
_cell.length_b   1.000
_cell.length_c   1.000
_cell.angle_alpha   90.00
_cell.angle_beta   90.00
_cell.angle_gamma   90.00
#
_symmetry.space_group_name_H-M   'P 1'
#
loop_
_entity.id
_entity.type
_entity.pdbx_description
1 polymer ?
#
loop_
_entity_poly.entity_id
_entity_poly.type
_entity_poly.pdbx_seq_one_letter_code
_entity_poly.pdbx_strand_id
1 'polypeptide(L)' 'MTSHQLSVVPRSGEAESPDLLRDCEVATQLLRKIAEEHPRLTAQEAFQVLRDRVSRVCIFPWDKMQLAESPKSD' A
#
# COMPACT_ATOMS: atom_id res chain seq x y z
N MET A 1 15.35 4.49 -14.73
CA MET A 1 14.09 3.87 -14.26
C MET A 1 13.63 4.69 -13.07
N THR A 2 12.58 5.51 -13.22
CA THR A 2 12.01 6.28 -12.11
C THR A 2 11.50 5.31 -11.06
N SER A 3 12.18 5.26 -9.91
CA SER A 3 11.76 4.44 -8.78
C SER A 3 10.57 5.12 -8.13
N HIS A 4 9.35 4.74 -8.49
CA HIS A 4 8.15 5.22 -7.80
C HIS A 4 8.14 4.67 -6.38
N GLN A 5 7.98 5.55 -5.38
CA GLN A 5 7.91 5.13 -3.99
C GLN A 5 6.48 4.64 -3.71
N LEU A 6 6.30 3.31 -3.71
CA LEU A 6 5.03 2.66 -3.38
C LEU A 6 4.76 2.76 -1.88
N SER A 7 3.61 3.36 -1.56
CA SER A 7 3.16 3.62 -0.18
C SER A 7 1.66 3.42 -0.09
N VAL A 8 1.19 2.83 1.00
CA VAL A 8 -0.22 2.83 1.39
C VAL A 8 -0.36 3.88 2.49
N VAL A 9 -1.32 4.78 2.34
CA VAL A 9 -1.55 5.89 3.28
C VAL A 9 -3.03 5.99 3.65
N PRO A 10 -3.36 6.63 4.79
CA PRO A 10 -4.74 6.97 5.10
C PRO A 10 -5.35 7.85 4.01
N ARG A 11 -6.66 7.69 3.82
CA ARG A 11 -7.46 8.67 3.06
C ARG A 11 -7.56 9.97 3.84
N SER A 12 -7.75 11.07 3.12
CA SER A 12 -7.92 12.40 3.71
C SER A 12 -9.03 12.38 4.76
N GLY A 13 -8.72 12.77 5.99
CA GLY A 13 -9.64 12.76 7.13
C GLY A 13 -9.51 11.56 8.08
N GLU A 14 -8.78 10.51 7.70
CA GLU A 14 -8.59 9.31 8.55
C GLU A 14 -7.20 9.26 9.22
N ALA A 15 -6.31 10.20 8.89
CA ALA A 15 -4.90 10.21 9.31
C ALA A 15 -4.67 10.43 10.83
N GLU A 16 -5.73 10.64 11.60
CA GLU A 16 -5.66 10.90 13.05
C GLU A 16 -5.65 9.62 13.89
N SER A 17 -5.89 8.45 13.28
CA SER A 17 -5.87 7.16 13.98
C SER A 17 -4.47 6.52 13.97
N PRO A 18 -3.83 6.32 15.13
CA PRO A 18 -2.50 5.70 15.20
C PRO A 18 -2.51 4.23 14.76
N ASP A 19 -3.60 3.51 14.99
CA ASP A 19 -3.76 2.13 14.53
C ASP A 19 -3.84 2.06 13.00
N LEU A 20 -4.56 3.00 12.38
CA LEU A 20 -4.63 3.08 10.92
C LEU A 20 -3.26 3.38 10.29
N LEU A 21 -2.47 4.27 10.91
CA LEU A 21 -1.10 4.57 10.45
C LEU A 21 -0.20 3.34 10.51
N ARG A 22 -0.30 2.56 11.60
CA ARG A 22 0.43 1.30 11.75
C ARG A 22 0.02 0.29 10.68
N ASP A 23 -1.28 0.14 10.44
CA ASP A 23 -1.78 -0.77 9.42
C ASP A 23 -1.33 -0.34 8.01
N CYS A 24 -1.32 0.96 7.72
CA CYS A 24 -0.79 1.51 6.47
C CYS A 24 0.71 1.21 6.29
N GLU A 25 1.50 1.26 7.36
CA GLU A 25 2.91 0.90 7.32
C GLU A 25 3.10 -0.59 6.99
N VAL A 26 2.33 -1.47 7.64
CA VAL A 26 2.37 -2.91 7.35
C VAL A 26 1.95 -3.18 5.90
N ALA A 27 0.84 -2.58 5.45
CA ALA A 27 0.37 -2.69 4.07
C ALA A 27 1.42 -2.19 3.07
N THR A 28 2.14 -1.11 3.39
CA THR A 28 3.23 -0.59 2.57
C THR A 28 4.39 -1.59 2.43
N GLN A 29 4.82 -2.22 3.53
CA GLN A 29 5.89 -3.22 3.47
C GLN A 29 5.49 -4.43 2.62
N LEU A 30 4.25 -4.90 2.77
CA LEU A 30 3.73 -6.03 1.99
C LEU A 30 3.56 -5.66 0.50
N LEU A 31 3.11 -4.44 0.20
CA LEU A 31 3.01 -3.93 -1.17
C LEU A 31 4.37 -3.95 -1.87
N ARG A 32 5.42 -3.50 -1.19
CA ARG A 32 6.78 -3.49 -1.72
C ARG A 32 7.27 -4.90 -2.03
N LYS A 33 7.05 -5.86 -1.13
CA LYS A 33 7.38 -7.28 -1.38
C LYS A 33 6.66 -7.83 -2.62
N ILE A 34 5.36 -7.55 -2.77
CA ILE A 34 4.61 -8.00 -3.95
C ILE A 34 5.16 -7.36 -5.23
N ALA A 35 5.48 -6.06 -5.20
CA ALA A 35 6.06 -5.38 -6.35
C ALA A 35 7.47 -5.90 -6.72
N GLU A 36 8.27 -6.28 -5.72
CA GLU A 36 9.59 -6.91 -5.90
C GLU A 36 9.47 -8.34 -6.47
N GLU A 37 8.53 -9.14 -5.97
CA GLU A 37 8.25 -10.50 -6.46
C GLU A 37 7.65 -10.51 -7.87
N HIS A 38 6.90 -9.45 -8.20
CA HIS A 38 6.16 -9.33 -9.45
C HIS A 38 6.47 -8.00 -10.16
N PRO A 39 7.70 -7.83 -10.69
CA PRO A 39 8.17 -6.54 -11.26
C PRO A 39 7.45 -6.12 -12.55
N ARG A 40 6.61 -6.99 -13.11
CA ARG A 40 5.78 -6.69 -14.29
C ARG A 40 4.44 -6.05 -13.92
N LEU A 41 4.03 -6.14 -12.65
CA LEU A 41 2.80 -5.52 -12.19
C LEU A 41 3.01 -4.01 -12.04
N THR A 42 2.00 -3.26 -12.45
CA THR A 42 1.88 -1.86 -12.06
C THR A 42 1.66 -1.74 -10.55
N ALA A 43 1.92 -0.55 -10.00
CA ALA A 43 1.67 -0.22 -8.60
C ALA A 43 0.24 -0.58 -8.16
N GLN A 44 -0.73 -0.24 -9.00
CA GLN A 44 -2.15 -0.49 -8.76
C GLN A 44 -2.48 -1.99 -8.78
N GLU A 45 -1.92 -2.76 -9.72
CA GLU A 45 -2.12 -4.20 -9.77
C GLU A 45 -1.49 -4.89 -8.55
N ALA A 46 -0.28 -4.49 -8.14
CA ALA A 46 0.36 -4.99 -6.93
C ALA A 46 -0.49 -4.68 -5.68
N PHE A 47 -1.09 -3.50 -5.61
CA PHE A 47 -2.01 -3.12 -4.53
C PHE A 47 -3.30 -3.95 -4.52
N GLN A 48 -3.88 -4.26 -5.69
CA GLN A 48 -5.02 -5.18 -5.78
C GLN A 48 -4.65 -6.59 -5.31
N VAL A 49 -3.51 -7.11 -5.74
CA VAL A 49 -3.00 -8.43 -5.30
C VAL A 49 -2.80 -8.45 -3.79
N LEU A 50 -2.23 -7.39 -3.21
CA LEU A 50 -2.09 -7.26 -1.76
C LEU A 50 -3.45 -7.36 -1.06
N ARG A 51 -4.42 -6.54 -1.49
CA ARG A 51 -5.76 -6.50 -0.91
C ARG A 51 -6.43 -7.88 -0.98
N ASP A 52 -6.33 -8.56 -2.11
CA ASP A 52 -6.95 -9.87 -2.33
C ASP A 52 -6.27 -11.00 -1.53
N ARG A 53 -4.93 -10.96 -1.40
CA ARG A 53 -4.20 -11.96 -0.61
C ARG A 53 -4.42 -11.77 0.88
N VAL A 54 -4.36 -10.53 1.36
CA VAL A 54 -4.38 -10.23 2.80
C VAL A 54 -5.80 -10.15 3.35
N SER A 55 -6.81 -9.77 2.58
CA SER A 55 -8.23 -9.81 3.02
C SER A 55 -8.69 -11.19 3.50
N ARG A 56 -7.97 -12.26 3.13
CA ARG A 56 -8.24 -13.63 3.59
C ARG A 56 -7.61 -13.97 4.94
N VAL A 57 -6.67 -13.17 5.43
CA VAL A 57 -5.80 -13.50 6.58
C VAL A 57 -5.82 -12.41 7.66
N CYS A 58 -5.96 -11.14 7.27
CA CYS A 58 -6.02 -9.99 8.17
C CYS A 58 -7.15 -9.03 7.76
N ILE A 59 -7.77 -8.40 8.75
CA ILE A 59 -8.76 -7.34 8.52
C ILE A 59 -8.01 -6.00 8.58
N PHE A 60 -7.70 -5.45 7.42
CA PHE A 60 -7.30 -4.04 7.30
C PHE A 60 -8.51 -3.19 6.89
N PRO A 61 -8.65 -1.96 7.40
CA PRO A 61 -9.71 -1.04 6.99
C PRO A 61 -9.39 -0.42 5.62
N TRP A 62 -9.46 -1.25 4.56
CA TRP A 62 -9.10 -0.87 3.19
C TRP A 62 -9.92 0.30 2.63
N ASP A 63 -11.13 0.52 3.13
CA ASP A 63 -11.98 1.67 2.81
C ASP A 63 -11.38 3.00 3.29
N LYS A 64 -10.53 2.97 4.32
CA LYS A 64 -9.83 4.12 4.90
C LYS A 64 -8.42 4.29 4.36
N MET A 65 -7.94 3.36 3.55
CA MET A 65 -6.60 3.36 2.98
C MET A 65 -6.63 3.66 1.49
N GLN A 66 -5.51 4.14 0.96
CA GLN A 66 -5.31 4.32 -0.47
C GLN A 66 -3.84 4.14 -0.86
N LEU A 67 -3.62 3.74 -2.10
CA LEU A 67 -2.30 3.74 -2.70
C LEU A 67 -1.87 5.20 -2.95
N ALA A 68 -0.69 5.56 -2.47
CA ALA A 68 -0.01 6.80 -2.82
C ALA A 68 1.21 6.46 -3.67
N GLU A 69 1.21 7.02 -4.88
CA GLU A 69 2.35 6.96 -5.79
C GLU A 69 3.04 8.31 -5.77
N SER A 70 4.16 8.40 -5.06
CA SER A 70 5.02 9.58 -5.14
C SER A 70 6.14 9.32 -6.15
N PRO A 71 6.41 10.26 -7.09
CA PRO A 71 7.68 10.24 -7.77
C PRO A 71 8.78 10.39 -6.71
N LYS A 72 9.80 9.52 -6.72
CA LYS A 72 11.02 9.81 -5.93
C LYS A 72 11.55 11.15 -6.45
N SER A 73 11.45 12.20 -5.65
CA SER A 73 12.29 13.37 -5.82
C SER A 73 13.71 12.93 -5.53
N ASP A 74 14.55 13.00 -6.57
CA ASP A 74 16.00 12.81 -6.53
C ASP A 74 16.66 13.90 -5.67
#